data_AF-A0A973XJ71-F1
#
_entry.id   AF-A0A973XJ71-F1
#
_cell.length_a   1.000
_cell.length_b   1.000
_cell.length_c   1.000
_cell.angle_alpha   90.00
_cell.angle_beta   90.00
_cell.angle_gamma   90.00
#
_symmetry.space_group_name_H-M   'P 1'
#
loop_
_entity.id
_entity.type
_entity.pdbx_description
1 polymer ?
#
loop_
_entity_poly.entity_id
_entity_poly.type
_entity_poly.pdbx_seq_one_letter_code
_entity_poly.pdbx_strand_id
1 'polypeptide(L)'
;MTTRIPNCVRTTGLALAVAGAAATAAHAQSSPAPAPAPSAPAPSAAAPAAAGPAPGGRMITQGLAKVTVENFYKCPVTVSNHRVSAVGTITATDGTVITVPAEVQYGKGPIAADLYNECTQVTPATAKDVDASKVPAVEVDPDGEVVTGYVVADNYFELYVNGKLIAVDHTPYTPFNSAIVKFKVKKPYTMAFLLVDWDEQLGIGMELFGGNPRHPGDGGLIARFSDGTVTDSTWKAQTFYIAPLNTPDEVVEMGNVHDTTKLGRVHPVAKKPPCADSCYAVHYKIPDGWQGKAFDDSKWPRAYEYTDTDIGVTALPAYTRYPELFEGARWIWSSNLVFDNLVIARKTVR
;
A
#
# COMPACT_ATOMS: atom_id res chain seq x y z
N MET A 1 -53.61 8.34 -32.70
CA MET A 1 -54.10 7.02 -32.27
C MET A 1 -53.53 6.74 -30.89
N THR A 2 -54.41 6.83 -29.92
CA THR A 2 -54.23 6.60 -28.49
C THR A 2 -54.06 5.10 -28.21
N THR A 3 -53.15 4.71 -27.32
CA THR A 3 -53.26 3.44 -26.60
C THR A 3 -52.58 3.55 -25.25
N ARG A 4 -53.41 3.87 -24.24
CA ARG A 4 -53.14 3.62 -22.82
C ARG A 4 -53.66 2.22 -22.50
N ILE A 5 -52.87 1.42 -21.79
CA ILE A 5 -53.27 0.13 -21.21
C ILE A 5 -53.79 0.39 -19.78
N PRO A 6 -54.96 -0.14 -19.37
CA PRO A 6 -55.52 0.09 -18.04
C PRO A 6 -55.36 -1.09 -17.06
N ASN A 7 -55.29 -0.70 -15.78
CA ASN A 7 -55.85 -1.29 -14.56
C ASN A 7 -55.83 -2.82 -14.32
N CYS A 8 -55.13 -3.16 -13.23
CA CYS A 8 -55.27 -4.40 -12.46
C CYS A 8 -56.36 -4.21 -11.39
N VAL A 9 -57.37 -5.10 -11.34
CA VAL A 9 -58.38 -5.19 -10.28
C VAL A 9 -58.34 -6.57 -9.62
N ARG A 10 -58.60 -6.50 -8.31
CA ARG A 10 -58.61 -7.47 -7.21
C ARG A 10 -59.57 -8.68 -7.33
N THR A 11 -59.37 -9.57 -6.34
CA THR A 11 -60.31 -10.39 -5.53
C THR A 11 -60.63 -11.83 -5.93
N THR A 12 -60.30 -12.77 -5.01
CA THR A 12 -61.12 -13.86 -4.39
C THR A 12 -60.13 -14.81 -3.65
N GLY A 13 -60.40 -15.52 -2.55
CA GLY A 13 -61.52 -15.77 -1.65
C GLY A 13 -60.93 -16.52 -0.42
N LEU A 14 -61.29 -16.13 0.81
CA LEU A 14 -62.18 -16.83 1.75
C LEU A 14 -61.64 -18.15 2.37
N ALA A 15 -61.70 -18.17 3.70
CA ALA A 15 -61.14 -19.12 4.65
C ALA A 15 -61.92 -20.43 4.81
N LEU A 16 -61.25 -21.44 5.38
CA LEU A 16 -61.89 -22.54 6.09
C LEU A 16 -61.05 -22.92 7.33
N ALA A 17 -61.68 -22.93 8.50
CA ALA A 17 -61.15 -23.40 9.77
C ALA A 17 -61.91 -24.66 10.20
N VAL A 18 -61.25 -25.64 10.81
CA VAL A 18 -61.88 -26.70 11.62
C VAL A 18 -60.99 -27.04 12.83
N ALA A 19 -61.66 -27.13 13.99
CA ALA A 19 -61.23 -27.53 15.34
C ALA A 19 -60.55 -28.92 15.38
N GLY A 20 -59.83 -29.39 16.40
CA GLY A 20 -59.75 -29.08 17.84
C GLY A 20 -59.85 -30.41 18.61
N ALA A 21 -58.95 -30.68 19.56
CA ALA A 21 -59.15 -31.64 20.66
C ALA A 21 -58.03 -31.53 21.69
N ALA A 22 -58.40 -31.16 22.91
CA ALA A 22 -57.58 -31.23 24.10
C ALA A 22 -57.98 -32.48 24.91
N ALA A 23 -57.02 -33.08 25.62
CA ALA A 23 -57.28 -34.00 26.73
C ALA A 23 -56.28 -33.73 27.85
N THR A 24 -56.81 -33.52 29.05
CA THR A 24 -56.13 -33.28 30.32
C THR A 24 -56.47 -34.37 31.35
N ALA A 25 -55.71 -34.35 32.45
CA ALA A 25 -55.80 -35.10 33.71
C ALA A 25 -54.82 -36.30 33.82
N ALA A 26 -54.13 -36.55 34.93
CA ALA A 26 -54.36 -36.15 36.31
C ALA A 26 -53.06 -36.08 37.16
N HIS A 27 -53.13 -35.31 38.25
CA HIS A 27 -52.17 -35.20 39.34
C HIS A 27 -52.14 -36.46 40.24
N ALA A 28 -50.94 -36.86 40.68
CA ALA A 28 -50.74 -37.54 41.96
C ALA A 28 -49.40 -37.08 42.56
N GLN A 29 -49.46 -36.44 43.73
CA GLN A 29 -48.31 -36.04 44.53
C GLN A 29 -47.77 -37.23 45.34
N SER A 30 -46.47 -37.46 45.29
CA SER A 30 -45.72 -38.12 46.36
C SER A 30 -44.26 -37.65 46.35
N SER A 31 -43.76 -37.29 47.52
CA SER A 31 -42.34 -37.01 47.85
C SER A 31 -42.05 -37.76 49.16
N PRO A 32 -40.78 -38.04 49.56
CA PRO A 32 -39.51 -37.83 48.89
C PRO A 32 -38.52 -39.03 48.95
N ALA A 33 -37.46 -38.99 48.14
CA ALA A 33 -36.13 -39.50 48.49
C ALA A 33 -35.07 -38.68 47.73
N PRO A 34 -33.92 -38.33 48.35
CA PRO A 34 -32.94 -37.45 47.73
C PRO A 34 -32.18 -38.18 46.62
N ALA A 35 -32.24 -37.63 45.40
CA ALA A 35 -31.50 -38.13 44.25
C ALA A 35 -30.02 -37.70 44.31
N PRO A 36 -29.09 -38.52 43.78
CA PRO A 36 -27.65 -38.30 43.87
C PRO A 36 -27.20 -37.10 43.01
N ALA A 37 -26.06 -36.53 43.39
CA ALA A 37 -25.43 -35.39 42.73
C ALA A 37 -25.26 -35.61 41.21
N PRO A 38 -25.51 -34.58 40.37
CA PRO A 38 -25.41 -34.72 38.92
C PRO A 38 -23.95 -34.97 38.51
N SER A 39 -23.76 -36.05 37.76
CA SER A 39 -22.55 -36.35 37.00
C SER A 39 -22.27 -35.23 35.99
N ALA A 40 -20.99 -34.87 35.84
CA ALA A 40 -20.51 -33.89 34.89
C ALA A 40 -21.05 -34.15 33.47
N PRO A 41 -21.39 -33.11 32.69
CA PRO A 41 -21.86 -33.29 31.33
C PRO A 41 -20.76 -33.92 30.47
N ALA A 42 -21.17 -34.88 29.63
CA ALA A 42 -20.33 -35.46 28.58
C ALA A 42 -19.77 -34.34 27.68
N PRO A 43 -18.55 -34.50 27.12
CA PRO A 43 -17.95 -33.47 26.29
C PRO A 43 -18.86 -33.21 25.09
N SER A 44 -19.31 -31.97 24.97
CA SER A 44 -19.96 -31.46 23.75
C SER A 44 -19.07 -31.80 22.57
N ALA A 45 -19.65 -32.42 21.55
CA ALA A 45 -18.99 -32.61 20.26
C ALA A 45 -18.36 -31.27 19.85
N ALA A 46 -17.04 -31.27 19.67
CA ALA A 46 -16.32 -30.11 19.23
C ALA A 46 -16.94 -29.64 17.91
N ALA A 47 -17.36 -28.38 17.88
CA ALA A 47 -17.56 -27.69 16.62
C ALA A 47 -16.30 -27.89 15.77
N PRO A 48 -16.42 -28.07 14.44
CA PRO A 48 -15.25 -28.18 13.59
C PRO A 48 -14.37 -26.97 13.88
N ALA A 49 -13.12 -27.24 14.26
CA ALA A 49 -12.14 -26.21 14.55
C ALA A 49 -12.22 -25.17 13.42
N ALA A 50 -12.54 -23.93 13.77
CA ALA A 50 -12.44 -22.83 12.84
C ALA A 50 -11.04 -22.92 12.21
N ALA A 51 -11.00 -23.05 10.89
CA ALA A 51 -9.75 -23.01 10.15
C ALA A 51 -9.01 -21.74 10.62
N GLY A 52 -7.78 -21.93 11.11
CA GLY A 52 -6.94 -20.80 11.51
C GLY A 52 -6.82 -19.80 10.35
N PRO A 53 -6.56 -18.51 10.64
CA PRO A 53 -6.43 -17.51 9.58
C PRO A 53 -5.35 -17.95 8.59
N ALA A 54 -5.65 -17.86 7.30
CA ALA A 54 -4.67 -18.04 6.24
C ALA A 54 -3.49 -17.08 6.47
N PRO A 55 -2.25 -17.46 6.10
CA PRO A 55 -1.10 -16.59 6.33
C PRO A 55 -1.22 -15.33 5.46
N GLY A 56 -1.37 -14.16 6.09
CA GLY A 56 -1.44 -12.85 5.43
C GLY A 56 -2.84 -12.22 5.34
N GLY A 57 -3.57 -12.16 6.46
CA GLY A 57 -4.96 -11.69 6.52
C GLY A 57 -5.19 -10.32 5.87
N ARG A 58 -6.05 -10.31 4.85
CA ARG A 58 -6.65 -9.13 4.22
C ARG A 58 -7.38 -8.29 5.27
N MET A 59 -7.02 -7.03 5.38
CA MET A 59 -7.68 -6.05 6.26
C MET A 59 -8.42 -5.02 5.42
N ILE A 60 -9.64 -4.67 5.84
CA ILE A 60 -10.51 -3.74 5.09
C ILE A 60 -10.76 -2.50 5.93
N THR A 61 -10.53 -1.32 5.36
CA THR A 61 -10.90 -0.03 5.95
C THR A 61 -11.87 0.70 5.02
N GLN A 62 -12.62 1.66 5.57
CA GLN A 62 -13.51 2.51 4.79
C GLN A 62 -13.47 3.94 5.30
N GLY A 63 -13.32 4.87 4.37
CA GLY A 63 -13.33 6.30 4.61
C GLY A 63 -12.04 6.86 5.20
N LEU A 64 -12.12 8.11 5.64
CA LEU A 64 -10.95 8.90 6.04
C LEU A 64 -10.36 8.41 7.37
N ALA A 65 -9.03 8.35 7.40
CA ALA A 65 -8.27 8.08 8.61
C ALA A 65 -8.22 9.30 9.54
N LYS A 66 -7.97 9.04 10.82
CA LYS A 66 -7.69 10.08 11.80
C LYS A 66 -6.22 10.51 11.68
N VAL A 67 -5.99 11.78 11.35
CA VAL A 67 -4.64 12.37 11.34
C VAL A 67 -3.97 12.22 12.71
N THR A 68 -2.73 11.75 12.72
CA THR A 68 -1.88 11.59 13.91
C THR A 68 -0.54 12.32 13.79
N VAL A 69 -0.09 12.58 12.56
CA VAL A 69 1.02 13.46 12.24
C VAL A 69 0.51 14.44 11.19
N GLU A 70 0.51 15.72 11.52
CA GLU A 70 -0.01 16.77 10.62
C GLU A 70 0.83 16.91 9.36
N ASN A 71 2.15 16.87 9.49
CA ASN A 71 3.08 16.95 8.36
C ASN A 71 4.48 16.50 8.80
N PHE A 72 5.07 15.52 8.12
CA PHE A 72 6.45 15.11 8.42
C PHE A 72 7.47 16.16 8.02
N TYR A 73 7.26 16.81 6.88
CA TYR A 73 8.24 17.73 6.32
C TYR A 73 7.62 19.07 5.95
N LYS A 74 8.17 20.12 6.52
CA LYS A 74 7.89 21.50 6.12
C LYS A 74 9.06 22.03 5.33
N CYS A 75 8.82 22.33 4.06
CA CYS A 75 9.78 23.00 3.20
C CYS A 75 10.26 24.32 3.86
N PRO A 76 11.57 24.56 4.04
CA PRO A 76 12.08 25.76 4.71
C PRO A 76 11.97 27.02 3.83
N VAL A 77 11.66 26.85 2.54
CA VAL A 77 11.44 27.91 1.55
C VAL A 77 10.07 27.74 0.90
N THR A 78 9.55 28.81 0.30
CA THR A 78 8.31 28.74 -0.46
C THR A 78 8.58 28.11 -1.83
N VAL A 79 7.83 27.07 -2.15
CA VAL A 79 7.84 26.36 -3.44
C VAL A 79 6.40 26.20 -3.94
N SER A 80 6.22 26.00 -5.24
CA SER A 80 4.90 26.10 -5.90
C SER A 80 3.98 24.91 -5.64
N ASN A 81 4.54 23.72 -5.36
CA ASN A 81 3.80 22.47 -5.27
C ASN A 81 3.99 21.74 -3.93
N HIS A 82 4.39 22.41 -2.84
CA HIS A 82 4.55 21.73 -1.55
C HIS A 82 3.20 21.18 -1.06
N ARG A 83 3.15 19.87 -0.87
CA ARG A 83 1.98 19.17 -0.31
C ARG A 83 2.31 18.59 1.06
N VAL A 84 1.25 18.33 1.82
CA VAL A 84 1.33 17.92 3.22
C VAL A 84 1.57 16.42 3.30
N SER A 85 2.70 16.04 3.89
CA SER A 85 3.07 14.64 4.18
C SER A 85 2.47 14.18 5.53
N ALA A 86 1.13 14.18 5.61
CA ALA A 86 0.43 13.76 6.82
C ALA A 86 0.48 12.24 6.99
N VAL A 87 0.31 11.77 8.23
CA VAL A 87 0.08 10.35 8.56
C VAL A 87 -1.09 10.23 9.51
N GLY A 88 -1.89 9.20 9.31
CA GLY A 88 -3.06 8.92 10.13
C GLY A 88 -3.16 7.48 10.56
N THR A 89 -4.21 7.21 11.33
CA THR A 89 -4.60 5.87 11.75
C THR A 89 -6.05 5.60 11.42
N ILE A 90 -6.34 4.39 10.99
CA ILE A 90 -7.70 3.91 10.71
C ILE A 90 -7.85 2.49 11.26
N THR A 91 -9.03 2.16 11.79
CA THR A 91 -9.32 0.83 12.31
C THR A 91 -10.02 0.00 11.25
N ALA A 92 -9.45 -1.14 10.89
CA ALA A 92 -10.03 -2.09 9.96
C ALA A 92 -11.23 -2.83 10.57
N THR A 93 -12.01 -3.49 9.72
CA THR A 93 -13.21 -4.24 10.12
C THR A 93 -12.92 -5.39 11.08
N ASP A 94 -11.70 -5.91 11.10
CA ASP A 94 -11.23 -6.94 12.02
C ASP A 94 -10.67 -6.39 13.36
N GLY A 95 -10.68 -5.07 13.53
CA GLY A 95 -10.19 -4.37 14.71
C GLY A 95 -8.70 -3.98 14.64
N THR A 96 -7.98 -4.33 13.57
CA THR A 96 -6.58 -3.93 13.41
C THR A 96 -6.47 -2.42 13.20
N VAL A 97 -5.55 -1.76 13.92
CA VAL A 97 -5.25 -0.34 13.70
C VAL A 97 -4.11 -0.22 12.69
N ILE A 98 -4.36 0.49 11.60
CA ILE A 98 -3.46 0.63 10.47
C ILE A 98 -2.99 2.08 10.38
N THR A 99 -1.68 2.27 10.21
CA THR A 99 -1.08 3.57 9.88
C THR A 99 -1.15 3.79 8.37
N VAL A 100 -1.65 4.96 7.94
CA VAL A 100 -1.77 5.34 6.53
C VAL A 100 -1.04 6.66 6.23
N PRO A 101 -0.40 6.82 5.06
CA PRO A 101 -0.29 5.78 4.01
C PRO A 101 0.63 4.61 4.39
N ALA A 102 1.60 4.83 5.29
CA ALA A 102 2.48 3.77 5.78
C ALA A 102 3.13 4.12 7.14
N GLU A 103 3.58 3.08 7.86
CA GLU A 103 4.57 3.26 8.92
C GLU A 103 5.96 3.42 8.31
N VAL A 104 6.60 4.58 8.57
CA VAL A 104 7.88 4.96 7.96
C VAL A 104 8.96 5.32 8.98
N GLN A 105 10.21 5.37 8.50
CA GLN A 105 11.45 5.72 9.20
C GLN A 105 11.84 7.18 9.00
N TYR A 106 10.96 8.02 8.43
CA TYR A 106 11.19 9.45 8.33
C TYR A 106 11.50 10.07 9.70
N GLY A 107 12.59 10.85 9.78
CA GLY A 107 13.11 11.42 11.02
C GLY A 107 13.81 10.43 11.97
N LYS A 108 13.81 9.13 11.67
CA LYS A 108 14.47 8.07 12.46
C LYS A 108 15.72 7.52 11.78
N GLY A 109 15.80 7.63 10.46
CA GLY A 109 16.89 7.12 9.63
C GLY A 109 17.78 8.19 8.98
N PRO A 110 18.85 7.77 8.29
CA PRO A 110 19.66 8.67 7.47
C PRO A 110 18.81 9.23 6.33
N ILE A 111 18.68 10.55 6.27
CA ILE A 111 18.07 11.24 5.14
C ILE A 111 19.01 11.13 3.92
N ALA A 112 18.46 10.80 2.76
CA ALA A 112 19.20 10.71 1.51
C ALA A 112 19.81 12.07 1.13
N ALA A 113 20.98 12.05 0.48
CA ALA A 113 21.55 13.30 -0.03
C ALA A 113 20.77 13.76 -1.27
N ASP A 114 20.55 15.06 -1.41
CA ASP A 114 19.83 15.61 -2.56
C ASP A 114 20.69 15.52 -3.84
N LEU A 115 20.17 14.85 -4.88
CA LEU A 115 20.59 15.06 -6.26
C LEU A 115 19.94 16.35 -6.78
N TYR A 116 18.64 16.49 -6.51
CA TYR A 116 17.86 17.69 -6.75
C TYR A 116 16.74 17.79 -5.72
N ASN A 117 16.61 18.96 -5.09
CA ASN A 117 15.55 19.25 -4.13
C ASN A 117 15.35 20.78 -4.02
N GLU A 118 14.15 21.24 -4.39
CA GLU A 118 13.80 22.66 -4.31
C GLU A 118 13.72 23.16 -2.87
N CYS A 119 13.32 22.31 -1.92
CA CYS A 119 13.20 22.70 -0.53
C CYS A 119 14.55 22.99 0.13
N THR A 120 15.62 22.31 -0.28
CA THR A 120 16.98 22.58 0.21
C THR A 120 17.79 23.46 -0.72
N GLN A 121 17.19 23.93 -1.82
CA GLN A 121 17.82 24.75 -2.85
C GLN A 121 19.01 24.04 -3.55
N VAL A 122 19.08 22.70 -3.45
CA VAL A 122 20.02 21.88 -4.22
C VAL A 122 19.42 21.66 -5.60
N THR A 123 19.77 22.52 -6.55
CA THR A 123 19.17 22.50 -7.89
C THR A 123 20.23 22.59 -9.01
N PRO A 124 21.21 21.67 -9.05
CA PRO A 124 22.31 21.73 -10.02
C PRO A 124 21.78 21.80 -11.45
N ALA A 125 22.48 22.55 -12.31
CA ALA A 125 22.05 22.73 -13.70
C ALA A 125 22.23 21.44 -14.51
N THR A 126 23.30 20.69 -14.22
CA THR A 126 23.66 19.45 -14.91
C THR A 126 24.20 18.41 -13.93
N ALA A 127 24.29 17.14 -14.33
CA ALA A 127 24.86 16.10 -13.46
C ALA A 127 26.35 16.33 -13.15
N LYS A 128 27.07 17.14 -13.95
CA LYS A 128 28.47 17.47 -13.70
C LYS A 128 28.67 18.38 -12.49
N ASP A 129 27.63 19.13 -12.13
CA ASP A 129 27.65 20.05 -10.99
C ASP A 129 27.36 19.33 -9.66
N VAL A 130 27.04 18.04 -9.73
CA VAL A 130 26.72 17.18 -8.59
C VAL A 130 28.00 16.68 -7.95
N ASP A 131 28.28 17.14 -6.74
CA ASP A 131 29.44 16.67 -5.97
C ASP A 131 29.10 15.41 -5.16
N ALA A 132 29.13 14.26 -5.85
CA ALA A 132 28.89 12.98 -5.22
C ALA A 132 29.93 12.64 -4.12
N SER A 133 31.10 13.30 -4.07
CA SER A 133 32.14 12.98 -3.07
C SER A 133 31.72 13.31 -1.64
N LYS A 134 30.77 14.25 -1.48
CA LYS A 134 30.22 14.67 -0.18
C LYS A 134 29.13 13.75 0.36
N VAL A 135 28.65 12.81 -0.44
CA VAL A 135 27.61 11.86 -0.02
C VAL A 135 28.23 10.81 0.91
N PRO A 136 27.78 10.71 2.17
CA PRO A 136 28.29 9.72 3.11
C PRO A 136 27.89 8.31 2.69
N ALA A 137 28.79 7.34 2.89
CA ALA A 137 28.51 5.93 2.64
C ALA A 137 28.08 5.22 3.93
N VAL A 138 26.94 4.54 3.90
CA VAL A 138 26.52 3.64 4.98
C VAL A 138 27.28 2.31 4.85
N GLU A 139 28.08 1.95 5.84
CA GLU A 139 28.82 0.69 5.83
C GLU A 139 27.88 -0.49 6.15
N VAL A 140 27.64 -1.38 5.20
CA VAL A 140 26.91 -2.65 5.41
C VAL A 140 27.91 -3.77 5.69
N ASP A 141 28.92 -3.90 4.84
CA ASP A 141 30.01 -4.87 4.97
C ASP A 141 31.36 -4.12 4.92
N PRO A 142 32.22 -4.22 5.96
CA PRO A 142 33.50 -3.52 6.01
C PRO A 142 34.48 -3.90 4.89
N ASP A 143 34.38 -5.11 4.35
CA ASP A 143 35.17 -5.61 3.22
C ASP A 143 34.44 -5.49 1.87
N GLY A 144 33.33 -4.74 1.83
CA GLY A 144 32.55 -4.48 0.64
C GLY A 144 33.10 -3.36 -0.25
N GLU A 145 32.47 -3.22 -1.42
CA GLU A 145 32.72 -2.12 -2.37
C GLU A 145 31.69 -1.01 -2.16
N VAL A 146 32.08 0.23 -2.46
CA VAL A 146 31.15 1.37 -2.41
C VAL A 146 30.28 1.38 -3.66
N VAL A 147 28.97 1.30 -3.46
CA VAL A 147 27.95 1.46 -4.49
C VAL A 147 27.31 2.84 -4.32
N THR A 148 27.27 3.61 -5.41
CA THR A 148 26.53 4.88 -5.48
C THR A 148 25.23 4.64 -6.24
N GLY A 149 24.10 5.04 -5.67
CA GLY A 149 22.79 4.95 -6.28
C GLY A 149 22.20 6.34 -6.54
N TYR A 150 21.52 6.48 -7.67
CA TYR A 150 20.66 7.62 -7.99
C TYR A 150 19.22 7.12 -8.00
N VAL A 151 18.33 7.84 -7.31
CA VAL A 151 16.95 7.38 -7.06
C VAL A 151 15.98 8.53 -7.28
N VAL A 152 14.87 8.25 -7.95
CA VAL A 152 13.66 9.09 -7.94
C VAL A 152 12.49 8.20 -7.53
N ALA A 153 11.66 8.69 -6.63
CA ALA A 153 10.41 8.08 -6.25
C ALA A 153 9.25 9.05 -6.52
N ASP A 154 8.15 8.49 -6.97
CA ASP A 154 6.84 9.12 -7.01
C ASP A 154 5.99 8.39 -5.95
N ASN A 155 5.92 8.82 -4.69
CA ASN A 155 6.55 10.02 -4.12
C ASN A 155 7.70 9.71 -3.12
N TYR A 156 7.65 8.61 -2.38
CA TYR A 156 8.57 8.36 -1.26
C TYR A 156 9.27 7.01 -1.36
N PHE A 157 10.51 6.96 -0.85
CA PHE A 157 11.22 5.70 -0.66
C PHE A 157 11.95 5.58 0.69
N GLU A 158 12.15 4.34 1.10
CA GLU A 158 13.21 3.94 2.03
C GLU A 158 14.03 2.82 1.40
N LEU A 159 15.35 2.96 1.37
CA LEU A 159 16.25 1.95 0.85
C LEU A 159 16.91 1.17 1.99
N TYR A 160 16.79 -0.16 1.92
CA TYR A 160 17.49 -1.11 2.77
C TYR A 160 18.45 -1.97 1.95
N VAL A 161 19.61 -2.29 2.54
CA VAL A 161 20.57 -3.25 1.99
C VAL A 161 20.88 -4.30 3.04
N ASN A 162 20.61 -5.57 2.74
CA ASN A 162 20.73 -6.69 3.68
C ASN A 162 20.04 -6.44 5.04
N GLY A 163 18.92 -5.70 5.05
CA GLY A 163 18.18 -5.34 6.26
C GLY A 163 18.63 -4.05 6.94
N LYS A 164 19.76 -3.46 6.54
CA LYS A 164 20.24 -2.18 7.09
C LYS A 164 19.61 -1.01 6.33
N LEU A 165 18.99 -0.09 7.05
CA LEU A 165 18.46 1.16 6.48
C LEU A 165 19.62 2.02 5.97
N ILE A 166 19.61 2.30 4.68
CA ILE A 166 20.65 3.07 3.98
C ILE A 166 20.25 4.53 3.83
N ALA A 167 19.00 4.76 3.44
CA ALA A 167 18.50 6.09 3.18
C ALA A 167 16.98 6.12 3.29
N VAL A 168 16.49 7.26 3.75
CA VAL A 168 15.09 7.66 3.73
C VAL A 168 14.99 8.87 2.81
N ASP A 169 13.97 8.91 1.95
CA ASP A 169 13.74 10.07 1.10
C ASP A 169 13.64 11.36 1.94
N HIS A 170 14.19 12.45 1.40
CA HIS A 170 14.21 13.74 2.07
C HIS A 170 12.84 14.41 2.06
N THR A 171 12.13 14.35 0.93
CA THR A 171 10.83 15.01 0.77
C THR A 171 9.77 13.93 0.64
N PRO A 172 8.97 13.65 1.69
CA PRO A 172 8.07 12.50 1.65
C PRO A 172 6.96 12.58 0.61
N TYR A 173 6.61 13.77 0.15
CA TYR A 173 5.53 13.93 -0.80
C TYR A 173 5.90 14.87 -1.95
N THR A 174 5.79 16.18 -1.76
CA THR A 174 6.21 17.15 -2.79
C THR A 174 6.81 18.42 -2.17
N PRO A 175 7.67 19.17 -2.89
CA PRO A 175 8.10 18.96 -4.28
C PRO A 175 8.83 17.66 -4.51
N PHE A 176 8.57 17.03 -5.66
CA PHE A 176 9.34 15.89 -6.11
C PHE A 176 10.84 16.20 -6.12
N ASN A 177 11.63 15.26 -5.61
CA ASN A 177 13.07 15.37 -5.49
C ASN A 177 13.74 14.12 -6.08
N SER A 178 15.06 14.17 -6.19
CA SER A 178 15.87 13.00 -6.52
C SER A 178 17.04 12.93 -5.57
N ALA A 179 17.51 11.70 -5.35
CA ALA A 179 18.45 11.38 -4.29
C ALA A 179 19.72 10.73 -4.81
N ILE A 180 20.81 10.94 -4.07
CA ILE A 180 22.06 10.20 -4.17
C ILE A 180 22.25 9.44 -2.86
N VAL A 181 22.49 8.15 -2.98
CA VAL A 181 22.75 7.26 -1.85
C VAL A 181 24.10 6.58 -2.03
N LYS A 182 24.80 6.30 -0.93
CA LYS A 182 25.99 5.45 -0.96
C LYS A 182 25.94 4.43 0.15
N PHE A 183 26.36 3.22 -0.19
CA PHE A 183 26.54 2.14 0.76
C PHE A 183 27.74 1.30 0.39
N LYS A 184 28.38 0.70 1.39
CA LYS A 184 29.51 -0.21 1.21
C LYS A 184 29.07 -1.64 1.50
N VAL A 185 29.09 -2.52 0.51
CA VAL A 185 28.48 -3.86 0.61
C VAL A 185 29.27 -4.89 -0.19
N LYS A 186 29.19 -6.15 0.23
CA LYS A 186 29.79 -7.28 -0.48
C LYS A 186 28.73 -8.09 -1.22
N LYS A 187 29.04 -8.47 -2.47
CA LYS A 187 28.18 -9.36 -3.25
C LYS A 187 28.20 -10.81 -2.71
N PRO A 188 27.09 -11.57 -2.78
CA PRO A 188 25.76 -11.10 -3.18
C PRO A 188 25.08 -10.33 -2.04
N TYR A 189 24.26 -9.34 -2.38
CA TYR A 189 23.45 -8.58 -1.44
C TYR A 189 22.03 -8.36 -1.96
N THR A 190 21.12 -8.00 -1.05
CA THR A 190 19.73 -7.71 -1.39
C THR A 190 19.45 -6.25 -1.12
N MET A 191 18.87 -5.58 -2.12
CA MET A 191 18.24 -4.27 -1.97
C MET A 191 16.74 -4.47 -1.77
N ALA A 192 16.17 -3.71 -0.85
CA ALA A 192 14.74 -3.66 -0.60
C ALA A 192 14.30 -2.20 -0.46
N PHE A 193 13.31 -1.80 -1.23
CA PHE A 193 12.67 -0.50 -1.12
C PHE A 193 11.30 -0.64 -0.46
N LEU A 194 11.00 0.19 0.53
CA LEU A 194 9.62 0.53 0.87
C LEU A 194 9.25 1.78 0.09
N LEU A 195 8.12 1.76 -0.61
CA LEU A 195 7.68 2.80 -1.52
C LEU A 195 6.27 3.22 -1.16
N VAL A 196 6.02 4.53 -1.16
CA VAL A 196 4.72 5.10 -0.83
C VAL A 196 4.31 6.08 -1.92
N ASP A 197 3.14 5.84 -2.50
CA ASP A 197 2.33 6.87 -3.15
C ASP A 197 1.48 7.51 -2.03
N TRP A 198 1.75 8.79 -1.76
CA TRP A 198 1.33 9.47 -0.55
C TRP A 198 -0.07 10.05 -0.72
N ASP A 199 -1.03 9.57 0.07
CA ASP A 199 -2.41 10.05 -0.01
C ASP A 199 -2.64 11.31 0.85
N GLU A 200 -3.13 12.39 0.23
CA GLU A 200 -3.57 13.58 0.99
C GLU A 200 -4.86 13.31 1.75
N GLN A 201 -5.77 12.57 1.13
CA GLN A 201 -6.99 12.09 1.74
C GLN A 201 -6.70 10.74 2.39
N LEU A 202 -6.07 10.80 3.57
CA LEU A 202 -5.58 9.63 4.29
C LEU A 202 -6.64 8.53 4.42
N GLY A 203 -6.27 7.30 4.05
CA GLY A 203 -7.11 6.11 4.17
C GLY A 203 -7.93 5.79 2.92
N ILE A 204 -7.91 6.67 1.91
CA ILE A 204 -8.61 6.45 0.64
C ILE A 204 -7.73 6.61 -0.61
N GLY A 205 -6.41 6.79 -0.50
CA GLY A 205 -5.52 6.74 -1.69
C GLY A 205 -5.78 7.86 -2.71
N MET A 206 -6.19 9.04 -2.24
CA MET A 206 -6.56 10.15 -3.12
C MET A 206 -5.83 11.44 -2.79
N GLU A 207 -5.58 12.25 -3.82
CA GLU A 207 -4.86 13.52 -3.75
C GLU A 207 -5.54 14.65 -4.54
N LEU A 208 -5.08 15.89 -4.31
CA LEU A 208 -5.45 17.06 -5.08
C LEU A 208 -4.68 17.13 -6.40
N PHE A 209 -5.35 16.85 -7.52
CA PHE A 209 -4.76 17.01 -8.85
C PHE A 209 -5.68 17.81 -9.78
N GLY A 210 -5.14 18.81 -10.46
CA GLY A 210 -5.91 19.62 -11.43
C GLY A 210 -7.17 20.28 -10.87
N GLY A 211 -7.18 20.61 -9.56
CA GLY A 211 -8.34 21.17 -8.86
C GLY A 211 -9.37 20.12 -8.40
N ASN A 212 -9.17 18.84 -8.70
CA ASN A 212 -9.96 17.75 -8.13
C ASN A 212 -9.29 17.27 -6.82
N PRO A 213 -9.91 17.47 -5.65
CA PRO A 213 -9.34 17.06 -4.35
C PRO A 213 -9.37 15.53 -4.11
N ARG A 214 -9.87 14.77 -5.08
CA ARG A 214 -10.10 13.32 -4.99
C ARG A 214 -9.62 12.64 -6.27
N HIS A 215 -8.37 12.85 -6.63
CA HIS A 215 -7.74 12.15 -7.75
C HIS A 215 -7.00 10.92 -7.21
N PRO A 216 -7.21 9.71 -7.73
CA PRO A 216 -6.33 8.58 -7.41
C PRO A 216 -4.92 8.93 -7.88
N GLY A 217 -3.97 8.92 -6.95
CA GLY A 217 -2.56 9.17 -7.22
C GLY A 217 -1.95 8.09 -8.12
N ASP A 218 -0.68 8.27 -8.45
CA ASP A 218 0.12 7.25 -9.09
C ASP A 218 1.50 7.18 -8.46
N GLY A 219 2.02 5.96 -8.35
CA GLY A 219 3.34 5.71 -7.77
C GLY A 219 4.46 5.64 -8.81
N GLY A 220 5.68 5.39 -8.34
CA GLY A 220 6.80 5.08 -9.24
C GLY A 220 8.14 5.00 -8.53
N LEU A 221 9.01 4.12 -9.02
CA LEU A 221 10.43 4.09 -8.64
C LEU A 221 11.31 3.97 -9.89
N ILE A 222 12.31 4.83 -10.03
CA ILE A 222 13.43 4.62 -10.94
C ILE A 222 14.75 4.77 -10.19
N ALA A 223 15.66 3.82 -10.38
CA ALA A 223 16.97 3.88 -9.77
C ALA A 223 18.05 3.21 -10.62
N ARG A 224 19.26 3.76 -10.52
CA ARG A 224 20.48 3.22 -11.14
C ARG A 224 21.64 3.28 -10.16
N PHE A 225 22.42 2.20 -10.15
CA PHE A 225 23.53 2.01 -9.23
C PHE A 225 24.85 1.83 -10.00
N SER A 226 25.95 2.29 -9.40
CA SER A 226 27.29 2.29 -10.00
C SER A 226 27.86 0.90 -10.26
N ASP A 227 27.27 -0.14 -9.67
CA ASP A 227 27.65 -1.54 -9.90
C ASP A 227 26.94 -2.18 -11.12
N GLY A 228 26.19 -1.38 -11.87
CA GLY A 228 25.43 -1.78 -13.05
C GLY A 228 23.98 -2.19 -12.75
N THR A 229 23.57 -2.24 -11.48
CA THR A 229 22.17 -2.54 -11.15
C THR A 229 21.26 -1.38 -11.57
N VAL A 230 20.14 -1.70 -12.21
CA VAL A 230 19.09 -0.76 -12.60
C VAL A 230 17.72 -1.28 -12.19
N THR A 231 16.73 -0.40 -12.02
CA THR A 231 15.32 -0.79 -11.90
C THR A 231 14.79 -1.29 -13.23
N ASP A 232 14.18 -2.47 -13.22
CA ASP A 232 13.56 -3.15 -14.37
C ASP A 232 12.63 -4.27 -13.89
N SER A 233 12.01 -5.00 -14.81
CA SER A 233 11.13 -6.15 -14.54
C SER A 233 11.81 -7.38 -13.93
N THR A 234 13.11 -7.31 -13.62
CA THR A 234 13.82 -8.34 -12.86
C THR A 234 13.74 -8.14 -11.35
N TRP A 235 13.22 -6.99 -10.90
CA TRP A 235 12.84 -6.76 -9.51
C TRP A 235 11.56 -7.52 -9.15
N LYS A 236 11.41 -7.83 -7.86
CA LYS A 236 10.13 -8.24 -7.27
C LYS A 236 9.40 -7.00 -6.77
N ALA A 237 8.07 -6.97 -6.85
CA ALA A 237 7.26 -5.90 -6.29
C ALA A 237 5.96 -6.46 -5.70
N GLN A 238 5.64 -6.09 -4.46
CA GLN A 238 4.43 -6.54 -3.76
C GLN A 238 3.71 -5.34 -3.13
N THR A 239 2.39 -5.28 -3.30
CA THR A 239 1.53 -4.23 -2.74
C THR A 239 0.94 -4.63 -1.38
N PHE A 240 0.82 -3.66 -0.47
CA PHE A 240 0.36 -3.80 0.92
C PHE A 240 -0.76 -2.82 1.32
N TYR A 241 -1.02 -1.79 0.52
CA TYR A 241 -2.11 -0.83 0.72
C TYR A 241 -2.69 -0.52 -0.66
N ILE A 242 -3.98 -0.80 -0.85
CA ILE A 242 -4.69 -0.64 -2.11
C ILE A 242 -5.92 0.23 -1.92
N ALA A 243 -5.95 1.38 -2.58
CA ALA A 243 -7.01 2.40 -2.51
C ALA A 243 -6.93 3.35 -3.71
N PRO A 244 -7.98 4.10 -4.07
CA PRO A 244 -9.36 3.99 -3.60
C PRO A 244 -10.10 2.82 -4.25
N LEU A 245 -11.01 2.19 -3.50
CA LEU A 245 -11.88 1.13 -4.01
C LEU A 245 -13.36 1.48 -3.80
N ASN A 246 -14.20 1.20 -4.77
CA ASN A 246 -15.66 1.28 -4.60
C ASN A 246 -16.21 0.10 -3.79
N THR A 247 -15.58 -1.06 -3.89
CA THR A 247 -15.84 -2.24 -3.03
C THR A 247 -14.54 -3.00 -2.81
N PRO A 248 -14.31 -3.61 -1.63
CA PRO A 248 -13.13 -4.44 -1.40
C PRO A 248 -12.97 -5.57 -2.42
N ASP A 249 -14.06 -6.10 -3.01
CA ASP A 249 -14.04 -7.18 -4.01
C ASP A 249 -13.38 -6.77 -5.35
N GLU A 250 -13.03 -5.49 -5.50
CA GLU A 250 -12.22 -5.02 -6.61
C GLU A 250 -10.77 -5.51 -6.54
N VAL A 251 -10.30 -5.94 -5.37
CA VAL A 251 -9.03 -6.65 -5.21
C VAL A 251 -9.28 -8.15 -5.34
N VAL A 252 -8.57 -8.79 -6.27
CA VAL A 252 -8.60 -10.24 -6.48
C VAL A 252 -7.24 -10.82 -6.09
N GLU A 253 -7.21 -11.63 -5.04
CA GLU A 253 -5.99 -12.32 -4.62
C GLU A 253 -5.74 -13.57 -5.49
N MET A 254 -4.64 -13.57 -6.23
CA MET A 254 -4.18 -14.69 -7.05
C MET A 254 -2.83 -15.19 -6.54
N GLY A 255 -2.86 -16.13 -5.59
CA GLY A 255 -1.65 -16.51 -4.87
C GLY A 255 -1.16 -15.35 -4.01
N ASN A 256 0.02 -14.78 -4.32
CA ASN A 256 0.53 -13.56 -3.65
C ASN A 256 0.29 -12.29 -4.47
N VAL A 257 -0.36 -12.38 -5.63
CA VAL A 257 -0.71 -11.20 -6.41
C VAL A 257 -1.99 -10.60 -5.84
N HIS A 258 -1.99 -9.31 -5.52
CA HIS A 258 -3.20 -8.56 -5.19
C HIS A 258 -3.60 -7.78 -6.45
N ASP A 259 -4.52 -8.35 -7.23
CA ASP A 259 -4.82 -7.85 -8.56
C ASP A 259 -5.97 -6.86 -8.57
N THR A 260 -5.71 -5.68 -9.11
CA THR A 260 -6.70 -4.64 -9.41
C THR A 260 -6.68 -4.26 -10.90
N THR A 261 -5.97 -5.01 -11.75
CA THR A 261 -5.75 -4.64 -13.17
C THR A 261 -7.05 -4.54 -13.97
N LYS A 262 -8.14 -5.21 -13.53
CA LYS A 262 -9.49 -5.06 -14.09
C LYS A 262 -10.04 -3.62 -14.02
N LEU A 263 -9.51 -2.79 -13.11
CA LEU A 263 -9.86 -1.38 -12.98
C LEU A 263 -9.06 -0.47 -13.93
N GLY A 264 -8.06 -1.00 -14.64
CA GLY A 264 -7.03 -0.22 -15.32
C GLY A 264 -5.78 -0.05 -14.45
N ARG A 265 -4.61 -0.01 -15.09
CA ARG A 265 -3.29 0.04 -14.44
C ARG A 265 -2.68 1.43 -14.36
N VAL A 266 -3.08 2.30 -15.29
CA VAL A 266 -2.52 3.64 -15.54
C VAL A 266 -3.65 4.59 -15.95
N HIS A 267 -3.47 5.89 -15.76
CA HIS A 267 -4.40 6.90 -16.27
C HIS A 267 -4.36 6.98 -17.81
N PRO A 268 -5.47 7.33 -18.50
CA PRO A 268 -6.81 7.56 -17.96
C PRO A 268 -7.67 6.28 -17.93
N VAL A 269 -7.06 5.09 -18.12
CA VAL A 269 -7.79 3.82 -18.14
C VAL A 269 -8.27 3.48 -16.73
N ALA A 270 -7.40 3.63 -15.74
CA ALA A 270 -7.76 3.66 -14.33
C ALA A 270 -8.67 4.87 -14.07
N LYS A 271 -9.85 4.62 -13.51
CA LYS A 271 -10.85 5.67 -13.27
C LYS A 271 -11.06 5.89 -11.79
N LYS A 272 -11.23 7.16 -11.42
CA LYS A 272 -11.68 7.54 -10.08
C LYS A 272 -13.02 6.85 -9.75
N PRO A 273 -13.10 6.09 -8.65
CA PRO A 273 -14.36 5.50 -8.21
C PRO A 273 -15.33 6.58 -7.66
N PRO A 274 -16.65 6.35 -7.69
CA PRO A 274 -17.65 7.34 -7.30
C PRO A 274 -17.83 7.49 -5.78
N CYS A 275 -17.14 6.68 -4.97
CA CYS A 275 -17.35 6.53 -3.53
C CYS A 275 -16.97 7.75 -2.66
N ALA A 276 -16.27 8.75 -3.21
CA ALA A 276 -15.84 9.96 -2.50
C ALA A 276 -15.15 9.62 -1.15
N ASP A 277 -15.59 10.20 -0.03
CA ASP A 277 -15.00 9.96 1.30
C ASP A 277 -15.41 8.61 1.91
N SER A 278 -16.19 7.81 1.20
CA SER A 278 -16.64 6.48 1.62
C SER A 278 -15.96 5.35 0.83
N CYS A 279 -14.88 5.65 0.12
CA CYS A 279 -14.08 4.64 -0.56
C CYS A 279 -13.47 3.66 0.44
N TYR A 280 -13.32 2.43 -0.02
CA TYR A 280 -12.65 1.37 0.71
C TYR A 280 -11.16 1.36 0.40
N ALA A 281 -10.42 0.74 1.32
CA ALA A 281 -9.09 0.28 1.06
C ALA A 281 -8.91 -1.17 1.54
N VAL A 282 -7.98 -1.87 0.90
CA VAL A 282 -7.53 -3.19 1.30
C VAL A 282 -6.06 -3.11 1.69
N HIS A 283 -5.74 -3.69 2.84
CA HIS A 283 -4.39 -3.67 3.41
C HIS A 283 -3.92 -5.08 3.72
N TYR A 284 -2.60 -5.25 3.75
CA TYR A 284 -1.95 -6.50 4.10
C TYR A 284 -0.82 -6.25 5.08
N LYS A 285 -0.64 -7.15 6.04
CA LYS A 285 0.50 -7.07 6.95
C LYS A 285 1.80 -7.17 6.14
N ILE A 286 2.68 -6.19 6.28
CA ILE A 286 4.06 -6.28 5.79
C ILE A 286 4.77 -7.43 6.54
N PRO A 287 5.36 -8.41 5.85
CA PRO A 287 6.03 -9.53 6.49
C PRO A 287 7.22 -9.08 7.34
N ASP A 288 7.41 -9.72 8.50
CA ASP A 288 8.55 -9.43 9.37
C ASP A 288 9.87 -9.80 8.65
N GLY A 289 10.89 -8.95 8.78
CA GLY A 289 12.20 -9.18 8.18
C GLY A 289 12.25 -9.02 6.66
N TRP A 290 11.21 -8.44 6.03
CA TRP A 290 11.15 -8.19 4.59
C TRP A 290 12.31 -7.36 4.03
N GLN A 291 13.09 -6.66 4.85
CA GLN A 291 14.26 -5.89 4.43
C GLN A 291 15.51 -6.77 4.26
N GLY A 292 15.52 -7.93 4.93
CA GLY A 292 16.70 -8.78 5.10
C GLY A 292 17.05 -9.59 3.87
N LYS A 293 18.32 -10.00 3.82
CA LYS A 293 18.87 -10.90 2.79
C LYS A 293 18.23 -12.30 2.81
N ALA A 294 17.82 -12.77 3.99
CA ALA A 294 17.27 -14.11 4.18
C ALA A 294 15.76 -14.23 3.89
N PHE A 295 15.08 -13.10 3.62
CA PHE A 295 13.65 -13.12 3.34
C PHE A 295 13.36 -13.79 1.99
N ASP A 296 12.43 -14.75 1.99
CA ASP A 296 12.01 -15.49 0.80
C ASP A 296 10.93 -14.71 0.02
N ASP A 297 11.36 -14.00 -1.01
CA ASP A 297 10.49 -13.31 -1.97
C ASP A 297 10.24 -14.13 -3.25
N SER A 298 10.55 -15.44 -3.25
CA SER A 298 10.45 -16.27 -4.46
C SER A 298 9.04 -16.26 -5.06
N LYS A 299 8.02 -16.19 -4.20
CA LYS A 299 6.61 -16.18 -4.58
C LYS A 299 6.03 -14.79 -4.84
N TRP A 300 6.79 -13.71 -4.67
CA TRP A 300 6.33 -12.36 -4.99
C TRP A 300 6.25 -12.15 -6.51
N PRO A 301 5.31 -11.31 -6.99
CA PRO A 301 5.26 -10.94 -8.40
C PRO A 301 6.50 -10.15 -8.80
N ARG A 302 6.78 -10.16 -10.10
CA ARG A 302 7.78 -9.26 -10.68
C ARG A 302 7.24 -7.84 -10.73
N ALA A 303 8.13 -6.87 -10.65
CA ALA A 303 7.80 -5.49 -10.90
C ALA A 303 7.37 -5.31 -12.36
N TYR A 304 6.44 -4.39 -12.58
CA TYR A 304 6.05 -3.98 -13.92
C TYR A 304 6.80 -2.71 -14.31
N GLU A 305 7.17 -2.63 -15.57
CA GLU A 305 7.78 -1.44 -16.15
C GLU A 305 6.70 -0.49 -16.67
N TYR A 306 6.91 0.81 -16.46
CA TYR A 306 6.05 1.91 -16.87
C TYR A 306 6.87 2.95 -17.65
N THR A 307 6.20 3.76 -18.47
CA THR A 307 6.83 4.84 -19.25
C THR A 307 6.84 6.14 -18.47
N ASP A 308 7.70 7.09 -18.86
CA ASP A 308 7.69 8.44 -18.27
C ASP A 308 6.33 9.14 -18.37
N THR A 309 5.54 8.81 -19.41
CA THR A 309 4.17 9.31 -19.58
C THR A 309 3.20 8.65 -18.63
N ASP A 310 3.35 7.35 -18.35
CA ASP A 310 2.48 6.64 -17.41
C ASP A 310 2.61 7.21 -15.99
N ILE A 311 3.83 7.60 -15.57
CA ILE A 311 4.14 8.22 -14.26
C ILE A 311 3.89 9.74 -14.27
N GLY A 312 3.70 10.37 -15.43
CA GLY A 312 3.52 11.83 -15.51
C GLY A 312 4.78 12.68 -15.28
N VAL A 313 5.99 12.10 -15.33
CA VAL A 313 7.26 12.77 -14.98
C VAL A 313 7.99 13.45 -16.15
N THR A 314 7.35 13.55 -17.32
CA THR A 314 7.96 14.11 -18.55
C THR A 314 8.47 15.56 -18.44
N ALA A 315 8.04 16.29 -17.42
CA ALA A 315 8.48 17.65 -17.13
C ALA A 315 9.05 17.82 -15.70
N LEU A 316 9.29 16.72 -14.97
CA LEU A 316 9.77 16.77 -13.60
C LEU A 316 11.27 17.12 -13.58
N PRO A 317 11.72 18.28 -13.05
CA PRO A 317 13.13 18.65 -13.10
C PRO A 317 14.03 17.71 -12.29
N ALA A 318 13.51 17.12 -11.21
CA ALA A 318 14.23 16.15 -10.38
C ALA A 318 14.72 14.92 -11.16
N TYR A 319 14.00 14.56 -12.23
CA TYR A 319 14.30 13.45 -13.14
C TYR A 319 14.90 13.96 -14.46
N THR A 320 14.21 14.86 -15.15
CA THR A 320 14.51 15.28 -16.53
C THR A 320 15.79 16.10 -16.69
N ARG A 321 16.36 16.65 -15.61
CA ARG A 321 17.65 17.37 -15.67
C ARG A 321 18.86 16.44 -15.78
N TYR A 322 18.74 15.18 -15.35
CA TYR A 322 19.85 14.24 -15.28
C TYR A 322 19.51 12.88 -15.90
N PRO A 323 18.97 12.84 -17.13
CA PRO A 323 18.53 11.58 -17.75
C PRO A 323 19.66 10.55 -17.85
N GLU A 324 20.91 10.98 -18.00
CA GLU A 324 22.10 10.13 -18.04
C GLU A 324 22.34 9.37 -16.72
N LEU A 325 21.88 9.90 -15.58
CA LEU A 325 22.01 9.24 -14.29
C LEU A 325 21.04 8.06 -14.15
N PHE A 326 20.04 7.96 -15.03
CA PHE A 326 19.03 6.92 -15.06
C PHE A 326 19.07 6.08 -16.35
N GLU A 327 20.14 6.18 -17.14
CA GLU A 327 20.27 5.44 -18.39
C GLU A 327 20.16 3.92 -18.19
N GLY A 328 19.28 3.28 -18.97
CA GLY A 328 19.01 1.85 -18.90
C GLY A 328 18.07 1.43 -17.77
N ALA A 329 17.74 2.33 -16.83
CA ALA A 329 16.72 2.09 -15.83
C ALA A 329 15.31 2.28 -16.41
N ARG A 330 14.35 1.65 -15.75
CA ARG A 330 12.92 1.72 -16.05
C ARG A 330 12.19 2.16 -14.79
N TRP A 331 11.12 2.93 -14.96
CA TRP A 331 10.15 3.13 -13.91
C TRP A 331 9.51 1.79 -13.58
N ILE A 332 9.54 1.41 -12.32
CA ILE A 332 8.94 0.18 -11.83
C ILE A 332 7.94 0.45 -10.72
N TRP A 333 6.91 -0.40 -10.67
CA TRP A 333 5.96 -0.48 -9.56
C TRP A 333 5.42 -1.91 -9.44
N SER A 334 4.41 -2.12 -8.61
CA SER A 334 3.57 -3.32 -8.66
C SER A 334 2.72 -3.37 -9.95
N SER A 335 1.81 -4.33 -10.04
CA SER A 335 0.93 -4.49 -11.22
C SER A 335 -0.02 -3.32 -11.46
N ASN A 336 -0.27 -2.44 -10.50
CA ASN A 336 -1.15 -1.30 -10.69
C ASN A 336 -0.50 -0.01 -10.20
N LEU A 337 -0.30 0.95 -11.10
CA LEU A 337 0.34 2.22 -10.76
C LEU A 337 -0.55 3.14 -9.93
N VAL A 338 -1.86 3.04 -10.13
CA VAL A 338 -2.85 4.03 -9.67
C VAL A 338 -3.52 3.65 -8.35
N PHE A 339 -3.64 2.35 -8.08
CA PHE A 339 -4.36 1.88 -6.89
C PHE A 339 -3.46 1.30 -5.80
N ASP A 340 -2.20 0.99 -6.11
CA ASP A 340 -1.28 0.38 -5.14
C ASP A 340 -0.44 1.47 -4.46
N ASN A 341 -0.80 1.83 -3.23
CA ASN A 341 -0.28 3.01 -2.54
C ASN A 341 0.94 2.69 -1.65
N LEU A 342 1.09 1.44 -1.20
CA LEU A 342 2.25 0.97 -0.44
C LEU A 342 2.82 -0.26 -1.11
N VAL A 343 4.03 -0.13 -1.65
CA VAL A 343 4.70 -1.19 -2.41
C VAL A 343 6.07 -1.47 -1.82
N ILE A 344 6.46 -2.74 -1.77
CA ILE A 344 7.83 -3.15 -1.50
C ILE A 344 8.44 -3.70 -2.77
N ALA A 345 9.58 -3.14 -3.19
CA ALA A 345 10.37 -3.67 -4.28
C ALA A 345 11.66 -4.33 -3.78
N ARG A 346 12.00 -5.52 -4.29
CA ARG A 346 13.19 -6.29 -3.85
C ARG A 346 14.02 -6.80 -5.02
N LYS A 347 15.34 -6.80 -4.83
CA LYS A 347 16.31 -7.34 -5.79
C LYS A 347 17.51 -7.93 -5.08
N THR A 348 17.83 -9.17 -5.43
CA THR A 348 19.13 -9.76 -5.11
C THR A 348 20.13 -9.47 -6.23
N VAL A 349 21.21 -8.79 -5.88
CA VAL A 349 22.38 -8.53 -6.72
C VAL A 349 23.37 -9.67 -6.51
N ARG A 350 23.81 -10.30 -7.60
CA ARG A 350 24.67 -11.47 -7.58
C ARG A 350 26.13 -11.13 -7.80
#